data_AF-U2TBC1-F1
#
_entry.id   AF-U2TBC1-F1
#
_cell.length_a   1.000
_cell.length_b   1.000
_cell.length_c   1.000
_cell.angle_alpha   90.00
_cell.angle_beta   90.00
_cell.angle_gamma   90.00
#
_symmetry.space_group_name_H-M   'P 1'
#
loop_
_entity.id
_entity.type
_entity.pdbx_description
1 polymer ?
#
loop_
_entity_poly.entity_id
_entity_poly.type
_entity_poly.pdbx_seq_one_letter_code
_entity_poly.pdbx_strand_id
1 'polypeptide(L)'
;MNQNEEKLFKIDLGLRRHPFYQNYIFSYQGKMVFLKGATLSKMLADKVCAISSQKVFRRAKDLIDTDIYSYCAGFDMLEVRRLAKESGHDIENFDAFQNRQADLRHAYEKLDDVVHKPDFDTLYARLSTFLKPFIENSMEPSVWNGMAWTDPQCEQGKTVRHGR
;
A
#
# COMPACT_ATOMS: atom_id res chain seq x y z
N MET A 1 2.11 -23.80 19.23
CA MET A 1 2.18 -25.11 18.57
C MET A 1 0.92 -25.86 18.97
N ASN A 2 0.18 -26.42 18.01
CA ASN A 2 -0.90 -27.35 18.36
C ASN A 2 -0.29 -28.70 18.81
N GLN A 3 -1.14 -29.67 19.14
CA GLN A 3 -0.70 -31.01 19.56
C GLN A 3 0.12 -31.76 18.48
N ASN A 4 0.13 -31.26 17.24
CA ASN A 4 0.87 -31.79 16.09
C ASN A 4 2.09 -30.93 15.71
N GLU A 5 2.56 -30.05 16.61
CA GLU A 5 3.64 -29.07 16.36
C GLU A 5 3.38 -28.06 15.22
N GLU A 6 2.17 -28.06 14.65
CA GLU A 6 1.79 -27.17 13.58
C GLU A 6 1.56 -25.74 14.12
N LYS A 7 2.08 -24.76 13.38
CA LYS A 7 1.90 -23.35 13.71
C LYS A 7 0.66 -22.81 12.99
N LEU A 8 -0.49 -22.87 13.67
CA LEU A 8 -1.77 -22.43 13.13
C LEU A 8 -1.83 -20.91 12.85
N PHE A 9 -1.35 -20.08 13.79
CA PHE A 9 -1.27 -18.63 13.61
C PHE A 9 -0.21 -18.00 14.52
N LYS A 10 0.17 -16.76 14.21
CA LYS A 10 1.02 -15.89 15.04
C LYS A 10 0.28 -14.58 15.28
N ILE A 11 0.31 -14.09 16.52
CA ILE A 11 -0.20 -12.76 16.86
C ILE A 11 0.99 -11.88 17.26
N ASP A 12 1.12 -10.73 16.61
CA ASP A 12 2.01 -9.65 17.02
C ASP A 12 1.15 -8.49 17.57
N LEU A 13 1.39 -8.05 18.81
CA LEU A 13 0.59 -7.01 19.48
C LEU A 13 1.43 -5.75 19.74
N GLY A 14 1.02 -4.63 19.15
CA GLY A 14 1.55 -3.31 19.46
C GLY A 14 0.66 -2.57 20.46
N LEU A 15 1.23 -2.12 21.59
CA LEU A 15 0.50 -1.38 22.63
C LEU A 15 0.45 0.14 22.39
N ARG A 16 0.96 0.61 21.25
CA ARG A 16 1.03 2.04 20.94
C ARG A 16 -0.35 2.55 20.52
N ARG A 17 -0.74 3.73 21.02
CA ARG A 17 -1.93 4.42 20.53
C ARG A 17 -1.72 4.79 19.08
N HIS A 18 -2.69 4.43 18.25
CA HIS A 18 -2.67 4.73 16.84
C HIS A 18 -4.02 5.38 16.46
N PRO A 19 -4.03 6.67 16.06
CA PRO A 19 -5.27 7.41 15.87
C PRO A 19 -5.92 7.20 14.49
N PHE A 20 -5.24 6.57 13.52
CA PHE A 20 -5.75 6.38 12.16
C PHE A 20 -6.38 4.99 12.02
N TYR A 21 -7.62 4.86 12.47
CA TYR A 21 -8.42 3.64 12.38
C TYR A 21 -9.77 3.89 11.71
N GLN A 22 -10.34 2.85 11.11
CA GLN A 22 -11.69 2.82 10.57
C GLN A 22 -12.40 1.50 10.89
N ASN A 23 -13.73 1.52 10.82
CA ASN A 23 -14.54 0.31 10.94
C ASN A 23 -14.67 -0.34 9.55
N TYR A 24 -14.33 -1.60 9.46
CA TYR A 24 -14.56 -2.47 8.31
C TYR A 24 -15.73 -3.40 8.62
N ILE A 25 -16.66 -3.48 7.68
CA ILE A 25 -17.84 -4.31 7.77
C ILE A 25 -17.88 -5.17 6.52
N PHE A 26 -17.91 -6.49 6.68
CA PHE A 26 -17.99 -7.43 5.56
C PHE A 26 -18.79 -8.68 5.94
N SER A 27 -19.28 -9.39 4.93
CA SER A 27 -19.97 -10.67 5.12
C SER A 27 -18.99 -11.81 4.86
N TYR A 28 -18.92 -12.76 5.78
CA TYR A 28 -18.19 -14.01 5.61
C TYR A 28 -19.10 -15.17 5.97
N GLN A 29 -19.31 -16.09 5.01
CA GLN A 29 -20.21 -17.24 5.17
C GLN A 29 -21.62 -16.84 5.67
N GLY A 30 -22.17 -15.74 5.14
CA GLY A 30 -23.50 -15.23 5.49
C GLY A 30 -23.57 -14.51 6.85
N LYS A 31 -22.45 -14.37 7.58
CA LYS A 31 -22.39 -13.65 8.86
C LYS A 31 -21.70 -12.31 8.69
N MET A 32 -22.28 -11.28 9.30
CA MET A 32 -21.66 -9.96 9.38
C MET A 32 -20.48 -9.99 10.35
N VAL A 33 -19.32 -9.54 9.88
CA VAL A 33 -18.11 -9.39 10.66
C VAL A 33 -17.75 -7.91 10.73
N PHE A 34 -17.39 -7.46 11.92
CA PHE A 34 -17.01 -6.08 12.22
C PHE A 34 -15.57 -6.07 12.71
N LEU A 35 -14.70 -5.34 12.02
CA LEU A 35 -13.30 -5.16 12.40
C LEU A 35 -12.98 -3.68 12.54
N LYS A 36 -12.29 -3.31 13.61
CA LYS A 36 -11.70 -1.98 13.74
C LYS A 36 -10.23 -2.09 13.35
N GLY A 37 -9.87 -1.55 12.19
CA GLY A 37 -8.52 -1.67 11.62
C GLY A 37 -7.91 -0.32 11.27
N ALA A 38 -6.65 -0.30 10.85
CA ALA A 38 -6.00 0.91 10.35
C ALA A 38 -6.71 1.42 9.08
N THR A 39 -6.64 2.72 8.80
CA THR A 39 -7.18 3.27 7.53
C THR A 39 -6.39 2.75 6.32
N LEU A 40 -7.01 2.76 5.13
CA LEU A 40 -6.31 2.36 3.90
C LEU A 40 -5.08 3.24 3.63
N SER A 41 -5.20 4.56 3.75
CA SER A 41 -4.07 5.50 3.58
C SER A 41 -2.94 5.21 4.54
N LYS A 42 -3.25 4.81 5.78
CA LYS A 42 -2.24 4.42 6.77
C LYS A 42 -1.55 3.11 6.42
N MET A 43 -2.32 2.10 6.02
CA MET A 43 -1.75 0.83 5.59
C MET A 43 -0.84 1.04 4.38
N LEU A 44 -1.27 1.85 3.41
CA LEU A 44 -0.45 2.23 2.26
C LEU A 44 0.83 2.96 2.70
N ALA A 45 0.76 3.93 3.60
CA ALA A 45 1.92 4.64 4.11
C ALA A 45 2.97 3.68 4.70
N ASP A 46 2.55 2.67 5.46
CA ASP A 46 3.47 1.65 5.99
C ASP A 46 4.13 0.81 4.89
N LYS A 47 3.39 0.48 3.82
CA LYS A 47 3.95 -0.24 2.68
C LYS A 47 4.95 0.63 1.91
N VAL A 48 4.62 1.89 1.67
CA VAL A 48 5.51 2.84 0.99
C VAL A 48 6.81 3.03 1.78
N CYS A 49 6.74 3.17 3.11
CA CYS A 49 7.94 3.18 3.96
C CYS A 49 8.76 1.89 3.86
N ALA A 50 8.10 0.73 3.83
CA ALA A 50 8.82 -0.53 3.67
C ALA A 50 9.54 -0.63 2.30
N ILE A 51 8.85 -0.26 1.22
CA ILE A 51 9.36 -0.31 -0.17
C ILE A 51 10.47 0.72 -0.41
N SER A 52 10.34 1.91 0.17
CA SER A 52 11.35 2.97 0.02
C SER A 52 12.70 2.63 0.66
N SER A 53 12.72 1.65 1.58
CA SER A 53 13.91 1.23 2.34
C SER A 53 14.50 -0.10 1.87
N GLN A 54 15.69 -0.44 2.37
CA GLN A 54 16.31 -1.77 2.18
C GLN A 54 15.47 -2.92 2.78
N LYS A 55 14.45 -2.62 3.61
CA LYS A 55 13.56 -3.65 4.18
C LYS A 55 12.68 -4.30 3.10
N VAL A 56 12.57 -3.71 1.91
CA VAL A 56 11.77 -4.25 0.81
C VAL A 56 12.15 -5.69 0.45
N PHE A 57 13.44 -6.06 0.49
CA PHE A 57 13.88 -7.43 0.16
C PHE A 57 13.32 -8.51 1.11
N ARG A 58 13.28 -8.21 2.41
CA ARG A 58 12.69 -9.11 3.43
C ARG A 58 11.18 -8.93 3.57
N ARG A 59 10.61 -7.94 2.90
CA ARG A 59 9.18 -7.60 2.90
C ARG A 59 8.65 -7.57 1.47
N ALA A 60 9.14 -8.46 0.59
CA ALA A 60 8.77 -8.45 -0.83
C ALA A 60 7.24 -8.56 -1.06
N LYS A 61 6.50 -9.17 -0.13
CA LYS A 61 5.03 -9.17 -0.12
C LYS A 61 4.40 -7.78 -0.09
N ASP A 62 5.09 -6.78 0.46
CA ASP A 62 4.60 -5.40 0.47
C ASP A 62 4.51 -4.84 -0.95
N LEU A 63 5.28 -5.35 -1.93
CA LEU A 63 5.11 -5.02 -3.35
C LEU A 63 3.74 -5.45 -3.88
N ILE A 64 3.29 -6.66 -3.51
CA ILE A 64 1.98 -7.18 -3.91
C ILE A 64 0.87 -6.41 -3.19
N ASP A 65 1.01 -6.19 -1.88
CA ASP A 65 0.04 -5.41 -1.12
C ASP A 65 -0.12 -3.99 -1.70
N THR A 66 0.98 -3.34 -2.11
CA THR A 66 0.95 -2.02 -2.78
C THR A 66 0.41 -2.09 -4.21
N ASP A 67 0.67 -3.16 -4.95
CA ASP A 67 0.08 -3.36 -6.28
C ASP A 67 -1.45 -3.47 -6.18
N ILE A 68 -1.97 -4.21 -5.20
CA ILE A 68 -3.41 -4.26 -4.91
C ILE A 68 -3.96 -2.86 -4.60
N TYR A 69 -3.27 -2.09 -3.73
CA TYR A 69 -3.68 -0.71 -3.45
C TYR A 69 -3.64 0.19 -4.68
N SER A 70 -2.74 -0.06 -5.63
CA SER A 70 -2.69 0.72 -6.86
C SER A 70 -3.99 0.65 -7.67
N TYR A 71 -4.84 -0.36 -7.48
CA TYR A 71 -6.15 -0.44 -8.15
C TYR A 71 -7.28 0.27 -7.38
N CYS A 72 -7.05 0.72 -6.15
CA CYS A 72 -8.02 1.49 -5.38
C CYS A 72 -7.83 2.99 -5.64
N ALA A 73 -8.89 3.68 -6.06
CA ALA A 73 -8.90 5.14 -6.17
C ALA A 73 -9.05 5.82 -4.78
N GLY A 74 -8.70 7.10 -4.72
CA GLY A 74 -8.97 7.96 -3.56
C GLY A 74 -7.80 8.12 -2.58
N PHE A 75 -6.60 7.65 -2.91
CA PHE A 75 -5.41 7.95 -2.09
C PHE A 75 -4.94 9.37 -2.33
N ASP A 76 -4.83 10.16 -1.27
CA ASP A 76 -4.19 11.48 -1.27
C ASP A 76 -2.69 11.32 -0.96
N MET A 77 -1.84 11.83 -1.86
CA MET A 77 -0.39 11.69 -1.76
C MET A 77 0.17 12.36 -0.49
N LEU A 78 -0.31 13.57 -0.17
CA LEU A 78 0.14 14.32 1.00
C LEU A 78 -0.36 13.69 2.30
N GLU A 79 -1.56 13.12 2.29
CA GLU A 79 -2.07 12.34 3.42
C GLU A 79 -1.17 11.13 3.71
N VAL A 80 -0.82 10.35 2.69
CA VAL A 80 0.06 9.17 2.83
C VAL A 80 1.42 9.59 3.42
N ARG A 81 2.01 10.69 2.93
CA ARG A 81 3.27 11.23 3.49
C ARG A 81 3.13 11.66 4.94
N ARG A 82 2.06 12.38 5.27
CA ARG A 82 1.78 12.85 6.64
C ARG A 82 1.65 11.65 7.58
N LEU A 83 0.92 10.61 7.17
CA LEU A 83 0.70 9.39 7.95
C LEU A 83 1.99 8.60 8.16
N ALA A 84 2.87 8.52 7.16
CA ALA A 84 4.20 7.92 7.32
C ALA A 84 4.98 8.60 8.46
N LYS A 85 5.07 9.94 8.38
CA LYS A 85 5.78 10.76 9.37
C LYS A 85 5.20 10.61 10.78
N GLU A 86 3.88 10.69 10.92
CA GLU A 86 3.19 10.54 12.21
C GLU A 86 3.31 9.12 12.80
N SER A 87 3.61 8.13 11.97
CA SER A 87 3.90 6.75 12.42
C SER A 87 5.35 6.58 12.92
N GLY A 88 6.18 7.62 12.84
CA GLY A 88 7.59 7.56 13.17
C GLY A 88 8.41 6.84 12.10
N HIS A 89 7.96 6.89 10.85
CA HIS A 89 8.64 6.32 9.70
C HIS A 89 8.91 7.41 8.66
N ASP A 90 10.09 7.38 8.06
CA ASP A 90 10.40 8.22 6.91
C ASP A 90 10.18 7.42 5.63
N ILE A 91 9.68 8.11 4.59
CA ILE A 91 9.76 7.59 3.23
C ILE A 91 11.20 7.86 2.77
N GLU A 92 11.95 6.78 2.56
CA GLU A 92 13.35 6.82 2.16
C GLU A 92 13.48 7.06 0.64
N ASN A 93 14.67 6.84 0.08
CA ASN A 93 15.03 7.24 -1.28
C ASN A 93 14.66 6.22 -2.38
N PHE A 94 14.03 5.09 -2.04
CA PHE A 94 13.69 4.01 -3.00
C PHE A 94 14.89 3.41 -3.75
N ASP A 95 16.12 3.57 -3.26
CA ASP A 95 17.34 3.07 -3.93
C ASP A 95 17.26 1.57 -4.23
N ALA A 96 16.81 0.77 -3.25
CA ALA A 96 16.61 -0.67 -3.42
C ALA A 96 15.56 -1.00 -4.50
N PHE A 97 14.51 -0.19 -4.60
CA PHE A 97 13.45 -0.38 -5.59
C PHE A 97 13.95 -0.01 -7.00
N GLN A 98 14.62 1.13 -7.16
CA GLN A 98 15.01 1.66 -8.47
C GLN A 98 16.29 1.04 -9.04
N ASN A 99 17.30 0.81 -8.19
CA ASN A 99 18.66 0.48 -8.65
C ASN A 99 19.01 -1.00 -8.49
N ARG A 100 18.18 -1.77 -7.78
CA ARG A 100 18.43 -3.19 -7.47
C ARG A 100 17.28 -4.11 -7.90
N GLN A 101 16.72 -3.84 -9.09
CA GLN A 101 15.58 -4.56 -9.62
C GLN A 101 15.80 -6.09 -9.73
N ALA A 102 17.01 -6.55 -10.06
CA ALA A 102 17.32 -7.98 -10.14
C ALA A 102 17.22 -8.67 -8.76
N ASP A 103 17.77 -8.04 -7.72
CA ASP A 103 17.68 -8.55 -6.35
C ASP A 103 16.23 -8.52 -5.85
N LEU A 104 15.47 -7.49 -6.24
CA LEU A 104 14.06 -7.34 -5.90
C LEU A 104 13.21 -8.42 -6.57
N ARG A 105 13.48 -8.71 -7.85
CA ARG A 105 12.84 -9.81 -8.60
C ARG A 105 13.12 -11.13 -7.90
N HIS A 106 14.37 -11.42 -7.56
CA HIS A 106 14.74 -12.65 -6.86
C HIS A 106 14.01 -12.79 -5.51
N ALA A 107 13.92 -11.72 -4.73
CA ALA A 107 13.20 -11.72 -3.45
C ALA A 107 11.68 -11.95 -3.65
N TYR A 108 11.10 -11.37 -4.70
CA TYR A 108 9.70 -11.53 -5.06
C TYR A 108 9.38 -12.93 -5.57
N GLU A 109 10.24 -13.51 -6.41
CA GLU A 109 10.06 -14.83 -7.00
C GLU A 109 10.06 -15.93 -5.94
N LYS A 110 10.86 -15.79 -4.88
CA LYS A 110 10.88 -16.68 -3.71
C LYS A 110 9.63 -16.65 -2.81
N LEU A 111 8.64 -15.80 -3.11
CA LEU A 111 7.35 -15.84 -2.42
C LEU A 111 6.55 -17.05 -2.94
N ASP A 112 6.66 -18.17 -2.23
CA ASP A 112 6.02 -19.45 -2.61
C ASP A 112 4.57 -19.57 -2.11
N ASP A 113 4.19 -18.83 -1.05
CA ASP A 113 2.87 -18.93 -0.40
C ASP A 113 1.79 -18.01 -1.02
N VAL A 114 2.09 -17.32 -2.13
CA VAL A 114 1.16 -16.37 -2.75
C VAL A 114 0.56 -16.94 -4.03
N VAL A 115 -0.70 -17.39 -3.93
CA VAL A 115 -1.48 -17.87 -5.07
C VAL A 115 -1.85 -16.69 -5.98
N HIS A 116 -1.76 -16.87 -7.29
CA HIS A 116 -2.04 -15.85 -8.32
C HIS A 116 -1.14 -14.61 -8.25
N LYS A 117 0.12 -14.79 -7.83
CA LYS A 117 1.15 -13.75 -7.91
C LYS A 117 1.27 -13.21 -9.34
N PRO A 118 1.17 -11.89 -9.57
CA PRO A 118 1.34 -11.32 -10.91
C PRO A 118 2.77 -11.50 -11.40
N ASP A 119 2.96 -11.41 -12.72
CA ASP A 119 4.31 -11.35 -13.28
C ASP A 119 5.07 -10.12 -12.74
N PHE A 120 6.36 -10.29 -12.46
CA PHE A 120 7.16 -9.25 -11.81
C PHE A 120 7.26 -7.99 -12.68
N ASP A 121 7.41 -8.13 -14.01
CA ASP A 121 7.55 -6.97 -14.89
C ASP A 121 6.25 -6.16 -14.96
N THR A 122 5.12 -6.86 -15.01
CA THR A 122 3.79 -6.24 -14.95
C THR A 122 3.58 -5.46 -13.64
N LEU A 123 3.86 -6.11 -12.51
CA LEU A 123 3.76 -5.50 -11.19
C LEU A 123 4.72 -4.31 -11.04
N TYR A 124 5.96 -4.46 -11.48
CA TYR A 124 6.98 -3.42 -11.34
C TYR A 124 6.65 -2.18 -12.17
N ALA A 125 6.12 -2.34 -13.39
CA ALA A 125 5.66 -1.24 -14.22
C ALA A 125 4.49 -0.48 -13.57
N ARG A 126 3.54 -1.21 -12.99
CA ARG A 126 2.41 -0.63 -12.26
C ARG A 126 2.86 0.16 -11.04
N LEU A 127 3.72 -0.45 -10.22
CA LEU A 127 4.28 0.18 -9.03
C LEU A 127 5.14 1.39 -9.37
N SER A 128 5.91 1.35 -10.45
CA SER A 128 6.72 2.48 -10.91
C SER A 128 5.86 3.70 -11.24
N THR A 129 4.65 3.48 -11.77
CA THR A 129 3.67 4.56 -12.01
C THR A 129 3.05 5.05 -10.70
N PHE A 130 2.60 4.11 -9.86
CA PHE A 130 1.91 4.43 -8.61
C PHE A 130 2.82 5.09 -7.56
N LEU A 131 4.08 4.66 -7.48
CA LEU A 131 5.05 5.17 -6.50
C LEU A 131 5.78 6.43 -6.98
N LYS A 132 5.61 6.83 -8.24
CA LYS A 132 6.30 7.97 -8.87
C LYS A 132 6.37 9.24 -8.00
N PRO A 133 5.27 9.80 -7.45
CA PRO A 133 5.36 11.02 -6.67
C PRO A 133 6.10 10.84 -5.34
N PHE A 134 6.17 9.61 -4.81
CA PHE A 134 6.95 9.31 -3.61
C PHE A 134 8.45 9.28 -3.94
N ILE A 135 8.81 8.60 -5.04
CA ILE A 135 10.18 8.49 -5.57
C ILE A 135 10.75 9.88 -5.92
N GLU A 136 9.98 10.69 -6.63
CA GLU A 136 10.38 12.04 -7.06
C GLU A 136 10.39 13.06 -5.91
N ASN A 137 10.04 12.62 -4.70
CA ASN A 137 9.84 13.48 -3.54
C ASN A 137 8.90 14.67 -3.82
N SER A 138 7.86 14.46 -4.65
CA SER A 138 6.90 15.49 -5.00
C SER A 138 6.14 15.96 -3.76
N MET A 139 5.95 17.28 -3.67
CA MET A 139 5.15 17.96 -2.65
C MET A 139 3.86 18.55 -3.25
N GLU A 140 3.60 18.32 -4.53
CA GLU A 140 2.40 18.80 -5.20
C GLU A 140 1.18 17.94 -4.80
N PRO A 141 0.08 18.55 -4.33
CA PRO A 141 -1.14 17.82 -3.99
C PRO A 141 -1.62 16.99 -5.18
N SER A 142 -1.84 15.70 -4.95
CA SER A 142 -2.33 14.79 -5.98
C SER A 142 -3.15 13.66 -5.37
N VAL A 143 -4.18 13.24 -6.11
CA VAL A 143 -5.05 12.13 -5.76
C VAL A 143 -4.88 11.04 -6.80
N TRP A 144 -4.79 9.80 -6.34
CA TRP A 144 -4.73 8.65 -7.21
C TRP A 144 -6.14 8.21 -7.60
N ASN A 145 -6.43 8.18 -8.90
CA ASN A 145 -7.75 7.80 -9.43
C ASN A 145 -7.85 6.32 -9.84
N GLY A 146 -6.88 5.48 -9.46
CA GLY A 146 -6.79 4.09 -9.91
C GLY A 146 -5.97 3.91 -11.19
N MET A 147 -5.55 4.98 -11.87
CA MET A 147 -4.74 4.88 -13.10
C MET A 147 -3.54 5.85 -13.10
N ALA A 148 -3.75 7.07 -12.64
CA ALA A 148 -2.74 8.11 -12.57
C ALA A 148 -2.95 9.02 -11.35
N TRP A 149 -1.89 9.73 -10.98
CA TRP A 149 -1.97 10.85 -10.04
C TRP A 149 -2.50 12.08 -10.75
N THR A 150 -3.58 12.65 -10.25
CA THR A 150 -4.24 13.82 -10.82
C THR A 150 -4.33 14.96 -9.80
N ASP A 151 -4.37 16.18 -10.32
CA ASP A 151 -4.61 17.38 -9.50
C ASP A 151 -6.03 17.29 -8.86
N PRO A 152 -6.15 17.47 -7.53
CA PRO A 152 -7.44 17.48 -6.83
C PRO A 152 -8.45 18.48 -7.42
N GLN A 153 -7.98 19.58 -8.00
CA GLN A 153 -8.83 20.63 -8.59
C GLN A 153 -9.43 20.23 -9.94
N CYS A 154 -8.83 19.27 -10.64
CA CYS A 154 -9.31 18.84 -11.96
C CYS A 154 -10.55 17.92 -11.87
N GLU A 155 -10.73 17.17 -10.78
CA GLU A 155 -11.87 16.26 -10.60
C GLU A 155 -13.17 16.99 -10.22
N GLN A 156 -13.07 18.14 -9.54
CA GLN A 156 -14.23 18.95 -9.15
C GLN A 156 -14.89 19.68 -10.34
N GLY A 157 -14.20 19.79 -11.48
CA GLY A 157 -14.73 20.40 -12.71
C GLY A 157 -15.61 19.49 -13.57
N LYS A 158 -15.77 18.20 -13.22
CA LYS A 158 -16.51 17.22 -14.05
C LYS A 158 -17.95 16.97 -13.62
N THR A 159 -18.47 17.64 -12.59
CA THR A 159 -19.92 17.72 -12.34
C THR A 159 -20.55 18.75 -13.27
N VAL A 160 -20.67 18.36 -14.55
CA VAL A 160 -21.40 19.12 -15.56
C VAL A 160 -22.86 19.25 -15.13
N ARG A 161 -23.25 20.50 -14.89
CA ARG A 161 -24.60 21.06 -14.90
C ARG A 161 -25.53 20.23 -15.80
N HIS A 162 -26.41 19.44 -15.21
CA HIS A 162 -27.62 19.02 -15.91
C HIS A 162 -28.63 20.16 -15.78
N GLY A 163 -28.67 20.99 -16.82
CA GLY A 163 -29.74 21.97 -16.99
C GLY A 163 -31.04 21.28 -17.36
N ARG A 164 -32.12 21.64 -16.68
CA ARG A 164 -33.19 22.51 -17.19
C ARG A 164 -33.98 23.07 -16.02
#